data_AF-A0A969F7G2-F1
#
_entry.id   AF-A0A969F7G2-F1
#
_cell.length_a   1.000
_cell.length_b   1.000
_cell.length_c   1.000
_cell.angle_alpha   90.00
_cell.angle_beta   90.00
_cell.angle_gamma   90.00
#
_symmetry.space_group_name_H-M   'P 1'
#
loop_
_entity.id
_entity.type
_entity.pdbx_description
1 polymer ?
#
loop_
_entity_poly.entity_id
_entity_poly.type
_entity_poly.pdbx_seq_one_letter_code
_entity_poly.pdbx_strand_id
1 'polypeptide(L)'
;MPSHIELTELGQNSDCMECHQGRASGIQMAEAINGMPADELDTELRLPGVHNGAAGPTLYGSQAQGGYQYEGKIYAERYPHIVEFSTCNECHNAHTLQIDPQRCSTCHLGVRTADDFVNIRSSRLDYDADGNISEGMAGEITTMEERLLISINRYIAETDGVEPIVISGRVTNEDGDNYTTWTPRLMRAVYNYQYSTLDPGGYSHNPQYTLQLLYDSIDDLGGSLSGLIRPQ
;
A
#
# COMPACT_ATOMS: atom_id res chain seq x y z
N MET A 1 6.64 -6.31 15.27
CA MET A 1 6.18 -5.31 14.29
C MET A 1 5.21 -4.33 14.92
N PRO A 2 4.97 -3.13 14.34
CA PRO A 2 4.00 -2.16 14.86
C PRO A 2 2.58 -2.70 15.02
N SER A 3 2.22 -3.75 14.28
CA SER A 3 0.95 -4.49 14.41
C SER A 3 0.85 -5.36 15.67
N HIS A 4 1.91 -5.45 16.49
CA HIS A 4 2.03 -6.40 17.60
C HIS A 4 1.93 -7.88 17.20
N ILE A 5 1.91 -8.19 15.90
CA ILE A 5 2.02 -9.54 15.38
C ILE A 5 3.50 -9.95 15.38
N GLU A 6 3.74 -11.16 15.89
CA GLU A 6 5.04 -11.83 15.80
C GLU A 6 5.05 -12.72 14.56
N LEU A 7 5.90 -12.37 13.60
CA LEU A 7 6.19 -13.24 12.46
C LEU A 7 7.34 -14.17 12.84
N THR A 8 7.11 -15.47 12.76
CA THR A 8 8.12 -16.49 13.04
C THR A 8 8.81 -16.95 11.76
N GLU A 9 9.96 -17.62 11.89
CA GLU A 9 10.67 -18.26 10.77
C GLU A 9 11.10 -17.29 9.64
N LEU A 10 11.35 -16.02 9.99
CA LEU A 10 11.79 -14.99 9.04
C LEU A 10 13.16 -15.28 8.41
N GLY A 11 13.99 -16.09 9.08
CA GLY A 11 15.36 -16.35 8.64
C GLY A 11 16.13 -15.05 8.44
N GLN A 12 16.82 -14.91 7.31
CA GLN A 12 17.61 -13.71 6.98
C GLN A 12 16.73 -12.45 6.73
N ASN A 13 15.41 -12.58 6.61
CA ASN A 13 14.53 -11.42 6.48
C ASN A 13 14.43 -10.60 7.77
N SER A 14 14.70 -11.21 8.94
CA SER A 14 14.61 -10.51 10.24
C SER A 14 15.48 -9.26 10.25
N ASP A 15 16.72 -9.38 9.76
CA ASP A 15 17.71 -8.29 9.81
C ASP A 15 17.25 -7.07 9.01
N CYS A 16 16.57 -7.30 7.89
CA CYS A 16 16.00 -6.23 7.07
C CYS A 16 14.74 -5.65 7.73
N MET A 17 13.88 -6.52 8.26
CA MET A 17 12.57 -6.14 8.78
C MET A 17 12.64 -5.39 10.12
N GLU A 18 13.75 -5.45 10.87
CA GLU A 18 13.92 -4.60 12.06
C GLU A 18 13.74 -3.10 11.73
N CYS A 19 14.26 -2.68 10.58
CA CYS A 19 14.12 -1.31 10.08
C CYS A 19 12.98 -1.17 9.06
N HIS A 20 12.78 -2.16 8.19
CA HIS A 20 11.77 -2.13 7.12
C HIS A 20 10.39 -2.65 7.55
N GLN A 21 10.06 -2.56 8.84
CA GLN A 21 8.74 -2.86 9.39
C GLN A 21 7.78 -1.65 9.46
N GLY A 22 8.26 -0.46 9.12
CA GLY A 22 7.52 0.79 9.35
C GLY A 22 7.41 1.14 10.84
N ARG A 23 6.53 2.09 11.16
CA ARG A 23 6.24 2.62 12.50
C ARG A 23 4.76 2.60 12.87
N ALA A 24 3.88 2.34 11.91
CA ALA A 24 2.47 2.13 12.17
C ALA A 24 1.93 0.89 11.46
N SER A 25 0.75 0.44 11.85
CA SER A 25 0.03 -0.69 11.25
C SER A 25 -1.45 -0.40 11.05
N GLY A 26 -2.10 -1.22 10.23
CA GLY A 26 -3.55 -1.19 10.03
C GLY A 26 -4.33 -1.44 11.31
N ILE A 27 -3.76 -2.20 12.26
CA ILE A 27 -4.35 -2.42 13.58
C ILE A 27 -4.39 -1.12 14.38
N GLN A 28 -3.27 -0.39 14.47
CA GLN A 28 -3.25 0.91 15.16
C GLN A 28 -4.16 1.93 14.48
N MET A 29 -4.28 1.87 13.16
CA MET A 29 -5.27 2.66 12.42
C MET A 29 -6.70 2.29 12.84
N ALA A 30 -7.04 1.00 12.88
CA ALA A 30 -8.36 0.55 13.33
C ALA A 30 -8.67 0.95 14.78
N GLU A 31 -7.70 0.82 15.68
CA GLU A 31 -7.82 1.22 17.09
C GLU A 31 -8.08 2.73 17.24
N ALA A 32 -7.41 3.57 16.43
CA ALA A 32 -7.53 5.02 16.49
C ALA A 32 -8.96 5.53 16.22
N ILE A 33 -9.76 4.77 15.47
CA ILE A 33 -11.12 5.13 15.06
C ILE A 33 -12.20 4.22 15.65
N ASN A 34 -11.83 3.31 16.55
CA ASN A 34 -12.72 2.28 17.03
C ASN A 34 -13.94 2.87 17.77
N GLY A 35 -15.14 2.45 17.37
CA GLY A 35 -16.40 2.91 17.96
C GLY A 35 -16.84 4.32 17.53
N MET A 36 -16.08 4.98 16.64
CA MET A 36 -16.45 6.29 16.10
C MET A 36 -17.36 6.16 14.88
N PRO A 37 -18.34 7.06 14.67
CA PRO A 37 -19.14 7.08 13.46
C PRO A 37 -18.28 7.39 12.23
N ALA A 38 -18.47 6.64 11.14
CA ALA A 38 -17.59 6.67 9.99
C ALA A 38 -17.40 8.07 9.37
N ASP A 39 -18.46 8.89 9.41
CA ASP A 39 -18.57 10.17 8.70
C ASP A 39 -18.72 11.37 9.65
N GLU A 40 -18.49 11.18 10.96
CA GLU A 40 -18.48 12.29 11.91
C GLU A 40 -17.10 12.96 11.94
N LEU A 41 -17.10 14.29 11.85
CA LEU A 41 -15.89 15.10 11.92
C LEU A 41 -15.31 15.08 13.33
N ASP A 42 -14.01 14.80 13.43
CA ASP A 42 -13.26 14.82 14.69
C ASP A 42 -11.91 15.51 14.48
N THR A 43 -11.70 16.62 15.20
CA THR A 43 -10.48 17.43 15.14
C THR A 43 -9.35 16.94 16.04
N GLU A 44 -9.62 15.96 16.90
CA GLU A 44 -8.66 15.33 17.80
C GLU A 44 -8.03 14.07 17.20
N LEU A 45 -8.63 13.49 16.15
CA LEU A 45 -8.04 12.38 15.40
C LEU A 45 -6.65 12.73 14.84
N ARG A 46 -5.74 11.76 14.91
CA ARG A 46 -4.36 11.88 14.41
C ARG A 46 -3.99 10.63 13.64
N LEU A 47 -3.59 10.80 12.38
CA LEU A 47 -3.19 9.69 11.51
C LEU A 47 -1.94 8.98 12.06
N PRO A 48 -2.00 7.66 12.32
CA PRO A 48 -0.81 6.89 12.64
C PRO A 48 0.18 6.92 11.46
N GLY A 49 1.43 7.31 11.72
CA GLY A 49 2.45 7.45 10.69
C GLY A 49 3.14 6.13 10.35
N VAL A 50 2.90 5.59 9.16
CA VAL A 50 3.53 4.34 8.65
C VAL A 50 5.07 4.44 8.62
N HIS A 51 5.62 5.61 8.28
CA HIS A 51 7.05 5.87 8.04
C HIS A 51 7.67 5.03 6.90
N ASN A 52 8.54 5.66 6.12
CA ASN A 52 9.09 5.12 4.87
C ASN A 52 9.67 3.70 5.02
N GLY A 53 9.55 2.89 3.96
CA GLY A 53 10.23 1.60 3.86
C GLY A 53 9.49 0.44 4.51
N ALA A 54 8.15 0.43 4.46
CA ALA A 54 7.28 -0.63 4.98
C ALA A 54 7.29 -1.94 4.13
N ALA A 55 8.42 -2.25 3.49
CA ALA A 55 8.58 -3.39 2.57
C ALA A 55 8.29 -4.74 3.23
N GLY A 56 8.67 -4.91 4.50
CA GLY A 56 8.37 -6.13 5.27
C GLY A 56 6.86 -6.36 5.40
N PRO A 57 6.10 -5.43 6.01
CA PRO A 57 4.66 -5.56 6.11
C PRO A 57 3.96 -5.70 4.75
N THR A 58 4.47 -5.08 3.68
CA THR A 58 3.92 -5.28 2.33
C THR A 58 4.14 -6.71 1.87
N LEU A 59 5.38 -7.22 1.93
CA LEU A 59 5.71 -8.60 1.55
C LEU A 59 4.83 -9.62 2.28
N TYR A 60 4.62 -9.45 3.58
CA TYR A 60 3.83 -10.38 4.42
C TYR A 60 2.32 -10.12 4.39
N GLY A 61 1.87 -9.02 3.78
CA GLY A 61 0.47 -8.70 3.57
C GLY A 61 -0.37 -8.84 4.84
N SER A 62 -1.42 -9.66 4.77
CA SER A 62 -2.35 -9.89 5.87
C SER A 62 -1.76 -10.57 7.10
N GLN A 63 -0.62 -11.26 6.96
CA GLN A 63 0.10 -11.83 8.10
C GLN A 63 0.78 -10.74 8.94
N ALA A 64 1.17 -9.61 8.34
CA ALA A 64 1.81 -8.49 9.03
C ALA A 64 0.85 -7.33 9.35
N GLN A 65 -0.23 -7.20 8.59
CA GLN A 65 -1.25 -6.14 8.71
C GLN A 65 -0.66 -4.73 8.68
N GLY A 66 0.22 -4.48 7.70
CA GLY A 66 0.80 -3.15 7.47
C GLY A 66 -0.25 -2.11 7.10
N GLY A 67 -0.95 -2.32 5.98
CA GLY A 67 -2.11 -1.51 5.58
C GLY A 67 -3.36 -1.76 6.43
N TYR A 68 -4.31 -0.82 6.40
CA TYR A 68 -5.63 -0.97 7.03
C TYR A 68 -6.52 -1.92 6.22
N GLN A 69 -6.99 -2.97 6.87
CA GLN A 69 -7.82 -4.01 6.27
C GLN A 69 -9.28 -3.82 6.67
N TYR A 70 -10.17 -3.76 5.67
CA TYR A 70 -11.60 -3.54 5.88
C TYR A 70 -12.30 -4.80 6.44
N GLU A 71 -13.25 -4.57 7.34
CA GLU A 71 -14.00 -5.65 7.98
C GLU A 71 -14.73 -6.53 6.95
N GLY A 72 -14.67 -7.85 7.16
CA GLY A 72 -15.30 -8.84 6.28
C GLY A 72 -14.59 -9.08 4.94
N LYS A 73 -13.49 -8.36 4.65
CA LYS A 73 -12.66 -8.59 3.46
C LYS A 73 -11.50 -9.54 3.80
N ILE A 74 -11.07 -10.28 2.79
CA ILE A 74 -9.88 -11.14 2.86
C ILE A 74 -8.76 -10.47 2.08
N TYR A 75 -7.56 -10.52 2.64
CA TYR A 75 -6.37 -9.90 2.09
C TYR A 75 -5.27 -10.92 1.86
N ALA A 76 -4.52 -10.72 0.77
CA ALA A 76 -3.40 -11.57 0.40
C ALA A 76 -2.40 -11.66 1.56
N GLU A 77 -2.00 -12.88 1.87
CA GLU A 77 -0.95 -13.18 2.84
C GLU A 77 0.43 -12.84 2.25
N ARG A 78 1.50 -13.47 2.77
CA ARG A 78 2.83 -13.30 2.23
C ARG A 78 2.87 -13.63 0.74
N TYR A 79 3.36 -12.69 -0.05
CA TYR A 79 3.52 -12.89 -1.48
C TYR A 79 4.65 -13.89 -1.76
N PRO A 80 4.35 -15.00 -2.47
CA PRO A 80 5.37 -15.96 -2.82
C PRO A 80 6.12 -15.50 -4.07
N HIS A 81 7.41 -15.79 -4.10
CA HIS A 81 8.21 -15.83 -5.31
C HIS A 81 8.93 -17.19 -5.36
N ILE A 82 9.65 -17.52 -6.44
CA ILE A 82 10.38 -18.80 -6.53
C ILE A 82 11.36 -18.95 -5.36
N VAL A 83 11.66 -20.19 -4.96
CA VAL A 83 12.40 -20.49 -3.72
C VAL A 83 13.76 -19.81 -3.66
N GLU A 84 14.42 -19.62 -4.81
CA GLU A 84 15.73 -18.96 -4.93
C GLU A 84 15.68 -17.43 -4.80
N PHE A 85 14.48 -16.84 -4.70
CA PHE A 85 14.22 -15.40 -4.57
C PHE A 85 13.07 -15.13 -3.60
N SER A 86 13.06 -15.84 -2.48
CA SER A 86 12.05 -15.78 -1.43
C SER A 86 12.45 -14.91 -0.22
N THR A 87 13.72 -14.49 -0.12
CA THR A 87 14.21 -13.59 0.93
C THR A 87 14.68 -12.23 0.38
N CYS A 88 14.73 -11.23 1.27
CA CYS A 88 15.12 -9.86 0.92
C CYS A 88 16.50 -9.82 0.24
N ASN A 89 17.48 -10.54 0.78
CA ASN A 89 18.85 -10.54 0.28
C ASN A 89 19.10 -11.41 -0.95
N GLU A 90 18.13 -12.25 -1.34
CA GLU A 90 18.18 -12.97 -2.61
C GLU A 90 17.89 -12.04 -3.78
N CYS A 91 17.13 -10.96 -3.57
CA CYS A 91 16.92 -9.88 -4.55
C CYS A 91 17.87 -8.69 -4.32
N HIS A 92 17.93 -8.18 -3.09
CA HIS A 92 18.70 -7.00 -2.73
C HIS A 92 20.10 -7.34 -2.26
N ASN A 93 21.09 -6.59 -2.72
CA ASN A 93 22.41 -6.65 -2.11
C ASN A 93 22.35 -6.11 -0.66
N ALA A 94 22.79 -6.91 0.32
CA ALA A 94 22.71 -6.54 1.74
C ALA A 94 23.48 -5.24 2.11
N HIS A 95 24.44 -4.81 1.29
CA HIS A 95 25.24 -3.60 1.55
C HIS A 95 24.83 -2.40 0.71
N THR A 96 24.33 -2.61 -0.52
CA THR A 96 23.99 -1.50 -1.43
C THR A 96 22.50 -1.37 -1.71
N LEU A 97 21.70 -2.36 -1.33
CA LEU A 97 20.29 -2.55 -1.68
C LEU A 97 19.98 -2.63 -3.18
N GLN A 98 21.01 -2.54 -4.04
CA GLN A 98 20.85 -2.66 -5.48
C GLN A 98 20.47 -4.09 -5.85
N ILE A 99 19.55 -4.21 -6.80
CA ILE A 99 19.11 -5.46 -7.40
C ILE A 99 19.84 -5.60 -8.73
N ASP A 100 20.37 -6.78 -9.03
CA ASP A 100 20.98 -7.09 -10.33
C ASP A 100 19.90 -7.49 -11.35
N PRO A 101 19.60 -6.66 -12.37
CA PRO A 101 18.56 -6.96 -13.35
C PRO A 101 18.83 -8.24 -14.15
N GLN A 102 20.10 -8.62 -14.31
CA GLN A 102 20.46 -9.83 -15.06
C GLN A 102 19.91 -11.09 -14.40
N ARG A 103 19.85 -11.13 -13.07
CA ARG A 103 19.28 -12.26 -12.32
C ARG A 103 17.78 -12.44 -12.61
N CYS A 104 17.05 -11.35 -12.79
CA CYS A 104 15.62 -11.35 -13.10
C CYS A 104 15.34 -11.71 -14.57
N SER A 105 16.24 -11.30 -15.48
CA SER A 105 16.07 -11.43 -16.94
C SER A 105 15.94 -12.87 -17.45
N THR A 106 16.33 -13.86 -16.63
CA THR A 106 16.17 -15.29 -16.93
C THR A 106 14.70 -15.68 -17.10
N CYS A 107 13.82 -15.13 -16.26
CA CYS A 107 12.38 -15.39 -16.30
C CYS A 107 11.60 -14.18 -16.83
N HIS A 108 12.05 -12.98 -16.52
CA HIS A 108 11.44 -11.72 -16.94
C HIS A 108 12.22 -11.13 -18.12
N LEU A 109 12.02 -11.69 -19.31
CA LEU A 109 12.82 -11.42 -20.54
C LEU A 109 12.89 -9.94 -20.97
N GLY A 110 11.96 -9.10 -20.49
CA GLY A 110 11.93 -7.66 -20.74
C GLY A 110 12.89 -6.85 -19.87
N VAL A 111 13.42 -7.45 -18.79
CA VAL A 111 14.28 -6.76 -17.83
C VAL A 111 15.72 -6.70 -18.34
N ARG A 112 16.25 -5.49 -18.52
CA ARG A 112 17.62 -5.20 -18.94
C ARG A 112 18.35 -4.30 -17.95
N THR A 113 17.64 -3.33 -17.40
CA THR A 113 18.10 -2.41 -16.36
C THR A 113 17.15 -2.44 -15.16
N ALA A 114 17.52 -1.75 -14.07
CA ALA A 114 16.65 -1.63 -12.90
C ALA A 114 15.35 -0.86 -13.21
N ASP A 115 15.40 0.06 -14.18
CA ASP A 115 14.23 0.82 -14.61
C ASP A 115 13.15 -0.07 -15.25
N ASP A 116 13.51 -1.27 -15.72
CA ASP A 116 12.57 -2.20 -16.32
C ASP A 116 11.74 -3.00 -15.30
N PHE A 117 12.05 -2.93 -14.00
CA PHE A 117 11.32 -3.69 -12.98
C PHE A 117 9.85 -3.31 -12.91
N VAL A 118 9.51 -2.05 -13.17
CA VAL A 118 8.13 -1.55 -13.20
C VAL A 118 7.30 -2.20 -14.31
N ASN A 119 7.95 -2.73 -15.34
CA ASN A 119 7.32 -3.43 -16.46
C ASN A 119 7.11 -4.93 -16.18
N ILE A 120 7.56 -5.43 -15.01
CA ILE A 120 7.36 -6.83 -14.65
C ILE A 120 5.89 -7.09 -14.37
N ARG A 121 5.42 -8.20 -14.93
CA ARG A 121 4.04 -8.66 -14.86
C ARG A 121 3.96 -9.92 -14.01
N SER A 122 2.97 -9.97 -13.12
CA SER A 122 2.53 -11.21 -12.46
C SER A 122 1.10 -11.62 -12.88
N SER A 123 0.40 -10.77 -13.65
CA SER A 123 -0.95 -11.00 -14.15
C SER A 123 -1.14 -10.50 -15.59
N ARG A 124 -2.21 -10.99 -16.23
CA ARG A 124 -2.73 -10.48 -17.51
C ARG A 124 -4.06 -9.74 -17.40
N LEU A 125 -4.55 -9.63 -16.17
CA LEU A 125 -5.75 -8.85 -15.87
C LEU A 125 -5.38 -7.37 -15.86
N ASP A 126 -6.34 -6.56 -16.29
CA ASP A 126 -6.37 -5.11 -16.19
C ASP A 126 -7.15 -4.80 -14.90
N TYR A 127 -6.42 -4.54 -13.80
CA TYR A 127 -7.01 -4.33 -12.48
C TYR A 127 -7.55 -2.92 -12.32
N ASP A 128 -6.87 -1.94 -12.93
CA ASP A 128 -7.19 -0.53 -12.84
C ASP A 128 -8.23 -0.05 -13.88
N ALA A 129 -8.62 -0.91 -14.82
CA ALA A 129 -9.57 -0.67 -15.90
C ALA A 129 -9.21 0.51 -16.82
N ASP A 130 -7.93 0.73 -17.09
CA ASP A 130 -7.44 1.73 -18.04
C ASP A 130 -7.36 1.19 -19.50
N GLY A 131 -7.56 -0.13 -19.68
CA GLY A 131 -7.53 -0.84 -20.95
C GLY A 131 -6.15 -1.35 -21.36
N ASN A 132 -5.11 -1.14 -20.56
CA ASN A 132 -3.73 -1.51 -20.83
C ASN A 132 -3.36 -2.88 -20.22
N ILE A 133 -3.79 -3.95 -20.89
CA ILE A 133 -3.37 -5.31 -20.49
C ILE A 133 -1.88 -5.64 -20.79
N SER A 134 -1.02 -4.66 -21.06
CA SER A 134 0.38 -4.86 -21.44
C SER A 134 1.40 -4.30 -20.45
N GLU A 135 0.97 -3.44 -19.52
CA GLU A 135 1.86 -2.89 -18.50
C GLU A 135 2.22 -3.87 -17.39
N GLY A 136 3.18 -3.46 -16.56
CA GLY A 136 3.58 -4.16 -15.35
C GLY A 136 2.69 -3.82 -14.16
N MET A 137 2.86 -4.57 -13.07
CA MET A 137 2.07 -4.37 -11.85
C MET A 137 2.26 -2.98 -11.21
N ALA A 138 3.33 -2.26 -11.56
CA ALA A 138 3.54 -0.90 -11.10
C ALA A 138 2.54 0.08 -11.71
N GLY A 139 2.20 -0.07 -13.00
CA GLY A 139 1.20 0.77 -13.67
C GLY A 139 -0.17 0.62 -13.01
N GLU A 140 -0.62 -0.63 -12.90
CA GLU A 140 -1.86 -1.02 -12.21
C GLU A 140 -2.00 -0.39 -10.82
N ILE A 141 -0.92 -0.38 -10.02
CA ILE A 141 -0.91 0.23 -8.70
C ILE A 141 -0.97 1.76 -8.80
N THR A 142 -0.14 2.37 -9.65
CA THR A 142 -0.10 3.83 -9.80
C THR A 142 -1.44 4.40 -10.26
N THR A 143 -2.10 3.81 -11.24
CA THR A 143 -3.43 4.26 -11.67
C THR A 143 -4.48 4.04 -10.58
N MET A 144 -4.39 2.97 -9.81
CA MET A 144 -5.27 2.75 -8.66
C MET A 144 -5.03 3.77 -7.54
N GLU A 145 -3.79 4.17 -7.30
CA GLU A 145 -3.45 5.28 -6.39
C GLU A 145 -4.07 6.59 -6.88
N GLU A 146 -3.98 6.91 -8.17
CA GLU A 146 -4.61 8.10 -8.76
C GLU A 146 -6.14 8.08 -8.59
N ARG A 147 -6.78 6.93 -8.84
CA ARG A 147 -8.24 6.74 -8.63
C ARG A 147 -8.63 6.90 -7.16
N LEU A 148 -7.82 6.41 -6.24
CA LEU A 148 -8.04 6.60 -4.80
C LEU A 148 -7.88 8.08 -4.42
N LEU A 149 -6.85 8.77 -4.91
CA LEU A 149 -6.67 10.20 -4.66
C LEU A 149 -7.85 11.04 -5.18
N ILE A 150 -8.39 10.70 -6.35
CA ILE A 150 -9.62 11.32 -6.89
C ILE A 150 -10.79 11.06 -5.94
N SER A 151 -10.93 9.83 -5.44
CA SER A 151 -12.02 9.44 -4.52
C SER A 151 -11.91 10.16 -3.16
N ILE A 152 -10.69 10.32 -2.65
CA ILE A 152 -10.38 11.09 -1.42
C ILE A 152 -10.81 12.55 -1.60
N ASN A 153 -10.36 13.19 -2.69
CA ASN A 153 -10.70 14.60 -2.95
C ASN A 153 -12.19 14.82 -3.18
N ARG A 154 -12.88 13.88 -3.84
CA ARG A 154 -14.34 13.92 -3.97
C ARG A 154 -15.03 13.84 -2.61
N TYR A 155 -14.65 12.86 -1.77
CA TYR A 155 -15.23 12.71 -0.44
C TYR A 155 -15.06 13.97 0.40
N ILE A 156 -13.87 14.58 0.37
CA ILE A 156 -13.60 15.86 1.06
C ILE A 156 -14.55 16.96 0.56
N ALA A 157 -14.69 17.12 -0.76
CA ALA A 157 -15.55 18.15 -1.33
C ALA A 157 -17.05 17.95 -1.04
N GLU A 158 -17.48 16.71 -0.78
CA GLU A 158 -18.87 16.34 -0.50
C GLU A 158 -19.19 16.30 1.01
N THR A 159 -18.18 16.44 1.88
CA THR A 159 -18.35 16.33 3.34
C THR A 159 -18.21 17.68 4.04
N ASP A 160 -19.29 18.12 4.68
CA ASP A 160 -19.31 19.41 5.39
C ASP A 160 -18.25 19.47 6.50
N GLY A 161 -17.44 20.54 6.48
CA GLY A 161 -16.43 20.81 7.51
C GLY A 161 -15.11 20.07 7.35
N VAL A 162 -14.97 19.21 6.34
CA VAL A 162 -13.70 18.57 5.98
C VAL A 162 -12.92 19.49 5.03
N GLU A 163 -11.67 19.78 5.35
CA GLU A 163 -10.84 20.70 4.56
C GLU A 163 -10.01 19.95 3.50
N PRO A 164 -9.54 20.63 2.44
CA PRO A 164 -8.62 20.04 1.46
C PRO A 164 -7.35 19.46 2.10
N ILE A 165 -6.91 18.31 1.59
CA ILE A 165 -5.75 17.57 2.09
C ILE A 165 -4.63 17.56 1.06
N VAL A 166 -3.38 17.60 1.53
CA VAL A 166 -2.18 17.42 0.72
C VAL A 166 -1.45 16.18 1.23
N ILE A 167 -1.21 15.21 0.34
CA ILE A 167 -0.50 13.96 0.68
C ILE A 167 0.78 13.88 -0.15
N SER A 168 1.92 14.13 0.49
CA SER A 168 3.25 14.16 -0.16
C SER A 168 4.35 13.66 0.78
N GLY A 169 4.35 12.36 1.09
CA GLY A 169 5.20 11.74 2.13
C GLY A 169 4.73 12.05 3.56
N ARG A 170 4.18 13.24 3.80
CA ARG A 170 3.37 13.60 4.98
C ARG A 170 1.99 14.05 4.53
N VAL A 171 1.03 13.95 5.45
CA VAL A 171 -0.32 14.48 5.31
C VAL A 171 -0.41 15.86 5.97
N THR A 172 -0.80 16.87 5.20
CA THR A 172 -0.93 18.27 5.64
C THR A 172 -2.21 18.90 5.09
N ASN A 173 -2.57 20.09 5.59
CA ASN A 173 -3.48 20.99 4.89
C ASN A 173 -2.75 21.76 3.77
N GLU A 174 -3.45 22.66 3.07
CA GLU A 174 -2.89 23.47 1.97
C GLU A 174 -1.79 24.45 2.43
N ASP A 175 -1.81 24.87 3.70
CA ASP A 175 -0.79 25.73 4.31
C ASP A 175 0.47 24.96 4.73
N GLY A 176 0.45 23.62 4.65
CA GLY A 176 1.55 22.74 5.05
C GLY A 176 1.58 22.38 6.54
N ASP A 177 0.54 22.75 7.30
CA ASP A 177 0.34 22.38 8.69
C ASP A 177 -0.22 20.97 8.84
N ASN A 178 -0.22 20.43 10.07
CA ASN A 178 -0.86 19.14 10.35
C ASN A 178 -2.33 19.18 9.93
N TYR A 179 -2.76 18.18 9.18
CA TYR A 179 -4.18 18.02 8.84
C TYR A 179 -4.99 17.57 10.07
N THR A 180 -6.12 18.23 10.32
CA THR A 180 -6.92 18.04 11.54
C THR A 180 -8.39 17.71 11.29
N THR A 181 -8.96 18.00 10.13
CA THR A 181 -10.40 17.82 9.87
C THR A 181 -10.72 16.40 9.37
N TRP A 182 -10.53 15.41 10.24
CA TRP A 182 -10.71 14.01 9.90
C TRP A 182 -12.14 13.52 10.09
N THR A 183 -12.60 12.66 9.19
CA THR A 183 -13.60 11.62 9.52
C THR A 183 -12.89 10.27 9.60
N PRO A 184 -13.38 9.30 10.39
CA PRO A 184 -12.84 7.95 10.39
C PRO A 184 -12.75 7.30 9.00
N ARG A 185 -13.73 7.54 8.11
CA ARG A 185 -13.73 7.03 6.74
C ARG A 185 -12.59 7.61 5.91
N LEU A 186 -12.44 8.94 5.92
CA LEU A 186 -11.34 9.62 5.24
C LEU A 186 -9.98 9.11 5.74
N MET A 187 -9.85 8.97 7.05
CA MET A 187 -8.61 8.59 7.70
C MET A 187 -8.13 7.18 7.29
N ARG A 188 -9.03 6.20 7.15
CA ARG A 188 -8.70 4.85 6.64
C ARG A 188 -8.20 4.89 5.20
N ALA A 189 -8.89 5.62 4.33
CA ALA A 189 -8.53 5.71 2.92
C ALA A 189 -7.19 6.43 2.71
N VAL A 190 -6.96 7.54 3.44
CA VAL A 190 -5.69 8.26 3.42
C VAL A 190 -4.56 7.42 3.99
N TYR A 191 -4.81 6.62 5.03
CA TYR A 191 -3.82 5.69 5.56
C TYR A 191 -3.36 4.69 4.49
N ASN A 192 -4.29 4.06 3.79
CA ASN A 192 -3.97 3.07 2.74
C ASN A 192 -3.30 3.71 1.52
N TYR A 193 -3.72 4.90 1.09
CA TYR A 193 -3.02 5.66 0.05
C TYR A 193 -1.58 6.00 0.48
N GLN A 194 -1.38 6.45 1.71
CA GLN A 194 -0.01 6.72 2.19
C GLN A 194 0.79 5.42 2.25
N TYR A 195 0.20 4.34 2.75
CA TYR A 195 0.86 3.04 2.85
C TYR A 195 1.36 2.52 1.49
N SER A 196 0.53 2.61 0.44
CA SER A 196 0.90 2.12 -0.91
C SER A 196 2.09 2.89 -1.50
N THR A 197 2.18 4.20 -1.24
CA THR A 197 3.26 5.06 -1.74
C THR A 197 4.57 4.96 -0.95
N LEU A 198 4.55 4.39 0.27
CA LEU A 198 5.70 4.33 1.18
C LEU A 198 6.56 3.06 1.02
N ASP A 199 6.16 2.15 0.14
CA ASP A 199 6.98 1.04 -0.35
C ASP A 199 7.17 1.15 -1.87
N PRO A 200 8.30 1.73 -2.33
CA PRO A 200 8.60 1.84 -3.77
C PRO A 200 8.67 0.49 -4.49
N GLY A 201 8.80 -0.62 -3.76
CA GLY A 201 8.81 -1.98 -4.29
C GLY A 201 7.45 -2.68 -4.19
N GLY A 202 6.36 -2.00 -3.82
CA GLY A 202 5.06 -2.64 -3.55
C GLY A 202 4.52 -3.49 -4.70
N TYR A 203 4.84 -3.12 -5.95
CA TYR A 203 4.50 -3.89 -7.15
C TYR A 203 5.25 -5.22 -7.28
N SER A 204 6.36 -5.39 -6.56
CA SER A 204 7.15 -6.62 -6.51
C SER A 204 7.00 -7.35 -5.16
N HIS A 205 6.89 -6.61 -4.05
CA HIS A 205 6.80 -7.19 -2.72
C HIS A 205 5.46 -7.87 -2.48
N ASN A 206 4.33 -7.24 -2.86
CA ASN A 206 3.01 -7.86 -2.78
C ASN A 206 1.96 -7.05 -3.57
N PRO A 207 1.96 -7.15 -4.91
CA PRO A 207 1.06 -6.34 -5.73
C PRO A 207 -0.41 -6.63 -5.46
N GLN A 208 -0.76 -7.86 -5.10
CA GLN A 208 -2.13 -8.24 -4.78
C GLN A 208 -2.64 -7.55 -3.52
N TYR A 209 -1.86 -7.60 -2.43
CA TYR A 209 -2.22 -6.93 -1.18
C TYR A 209 -2.40 -5.43 -1.38
N THR A 210 -1.45 -4.77 -2.07
CA THR A 210 -1.52 -3.33 -2.35
C THR A 210 -2.77 -2.96 -3.15
N LEU A 211 -3.06 -3.69 -4.24
CA LEU A 211 -4.25 -3.46 -5.06
C LEU A 211 -5.56 -3.71 -4.28
N GLN A 212 -5.60 -4.72 -3.39
CA GLN A 212 -6.78 -4.96 -2.54
C GLN A 212 -7.03 -3.80 -1.57
N LEU A 213 -5.99 -3.24 -0.95
CA LEU A 213 -6.10 -2.07 -0.07
C LEU A 213 -6.63 -0.85 -0.84
N LEU A 214 -6.07 -0.57 -2.01
CA LEU A 214 -6.48 0.54 -2.86
C LEU A 214 -7.94 0.39 -3.32
N TYR A 215 -8.30 -0.80 -3.82
CA TYR A 215 -9.66 -1.10 -4.26
C TYR A 215 -10.68 -0.89 -3.14
N ASP A 216 -10.44 -1.49 -1.97
CA ASP A 216 -11.39 -1.41 -0.86
C ASP A 216 -11.46 0.01 -0.26
N SER A 217 -10.38 0.81 -0.34
CA SER A 217 -10.43 2.22 0.03
C SER A 217 -11.21 3.08 -0.96
N ILE A 218 -11.17 2.77 -2.26
CA ILE A 218 -12.03 3.40 -3.26
C ILE A 218 -13.50 3.05 -2.98
N ASP A 219 -13.80 1.77 -2.70
CA ASP A 219 -15.13 1.26 -2.34
C ASP A 219 -15.67 1.96 -1.08
N ASP A 220 -14.87 2.05 -0.01
CA ASP A 220 -15.27 2.69 1.27
C ASP A 220 -15.63 4.18 1.10
N LEU A 221 -14.95 4.89 0.20
CA LEU A 221 -15.27 6.28 -0.11
C LEU A 221 -16.47 6.43 -1.07
N GLY A 222 -17.04 5.33 -1.56
CA GLY A 222 -18.09 5.33 -2.59
C GLY A 222 -17.58 5.73 -3.97
N GLY A 223 -16.27 5.57 -4.23
CA GLY A 223 -15.65 5.82 -5.52
C GLY A 223 -16.12 4.83 -6.59
N SER A 224 -15.95 5.19 -7.86
CA SER A 224 -16.38 4.33 -8.96
C SER A 224 -15.47 3.10 -9.09
N LEU A 225 -16.05 1.92 -8.88
CA LEU A 225 -15.40 0.62 -9.13
C LEU A 225 -15.65 0.08 -10.54
N SER A 226 -16.26 0.87 -11.43
CA SER A 226 -16.63 0.43 -12.77
C SER A 226 -15.41 -0.10 -13.53
N GLY A 227 -15.46 -1.39 -13.87
CA GLY A 227 -14.41 -2.09 -14.61
C GLY A 227 -13.24 -2.57 -13.76
N LEU A 228 -13.05 -2.03 -12.55
CA LEU A 228 -11.94 -2.41 -11.67
C LEU A 228 -12.05 -3.88 -11.28
N ILE A 229 -10.91 -4.55 -11.18
CA ILE A 229 -10.84 -5.93 -10.69
C ILE A 229 -10.16 -5.89 -9.32
N ARG A 230 -10.84 -6.43 -8.29
CA ARG A 230 -10.19 -6.70 -7.00
C ARG A 230 -9.43 -8.03 -7.09
N PRO A 231 -8.13 -8.09 -6.77
CA PRO A 231 -7.41 -9.36 -6.68
C PRO A 231 -8.07 -10.31 -5.67
N GLN A 232 -8.05 -11.61 -5.99
CA GLN A 232 -8.55 -12.69 -5.12
C GLN A 232 -7.45 -13.21 -4.21
#